data_AF-A0AB39BT73-F1
#
_entry.id   AF-A0AB39BT73-F1
#
_cell.length_a   1.000
_cell.length_b   1.000
_cell.length_c   1.000
_cell.angle_alpha   90.00
_cell.angle_beta   90.00
_cell.angle_gamma   90.00
#
_symmetry.space_group_name_H-M   'P 1'
#
loop_
_entity.id
_entity.type
_entity.pdbx_description
1 polymer ?
#
loop_
_entity_poly.entity_id
_entity_poly.type
_entity_poly.pdbx_seq_one_letter_code
_entity_poly.pdbx_strand_id
1 'polypeptide(L)'
;MKEQVIVSTELFQWLNEQTDLTSNQVDLVDGFVFMLHKINKHSSIRLIGERKLHPRFWRTHDKTFGYRLMGKKKKHIALLYQFYIDVAYAEKLVYSTDDALSLTERGKIYLKMHREDQLETLFQHIW
;
A
#
# COMPACT_ATOMS: atom_id res chain seq x y z
N MET A 1 9.43 -9.31 17.52
CA MET A 1 10.20 -8.66 16.44
C MET A 1 9.21 -8.16 15.41
N LYS A 2 9.21 -6.87 15.09
CA LYS A 2 8.51 -6.35 13.89
C LYS A 2 9.25 -6.91 12.67
N GLU A 3 8.53 -7.38 11.65
CA GLU A 3 9.16 -7.70 10.37
C GLU A 3 9.72 -6.40 9.77
N GLN A 4 10.97 -6.43 9.31
CA GLN A 4 11.60 -5.25 8.71
C GLN A 4 11.13 -5.13 7.26
N VAL A 5 10.40 -4.06 6.94
CA VAL A 5 10.02 -3.72 5.57
C VAL A 5 11.26 -3.18 4.86
N ILE A 6 11.63 -3.81 3.74
CA ILE A 6 12.77 -3.35 2.93
C ILE A 6 12.24 -2.39 1.87
N VAL A 7 12.42 -1.09 2.10
CA VAL A 7 12.11 -0.07 1.09
C VAL A 7 13.26 0.02 0.10
N SER A 8 12.94 -0.10 -1.20
CA SER A 8 13.96 0.10 -2.22
C SER A 8 14.38 1.57 -2.28
N THR A 9 15.67 1.82 -2.46
CA THR A 9 16.21 3.18 -2.64
C THR A 9 15.52 3.92 -3.79
N GLU A 10 15.11 3.19 -4.83
CA GLU A 10 14.34 3.74 -5.96
C GLU A 10 12.93 4.20 -5.57
N LEU A 11 12.24 3.48 -4.67
CA LEU A 11 10.94 3.89 -4.17
C LEU A 11 11.07 5.14 -3.30
N PHE A 12 12.08 5.15 -2.41
CA PHE A 12 12.35 6.29 -1.55
C PHE A 12 12.65 7.57 -2.34
N GLN A 13 13.57 7.50 -3.31
CA GLN A 13 13.89 8.63 -4.19
C GLN A 13 12.64 9.12 -4.92
N TRP A 14 11.83 8.21 -5.45
CA TRP A 14 10.62 8.59 -6.16
C TRP A 14 9.57 9.24 -5.26
N LEU A 15 9.41 8.77 -4.01
CA LEU A 15 8.50 9.38 -3.03
C LEU A 15 8.93 10.81 -2.69
N ASN A 16 10.22 11.08 -2.52
CA ASN A 16 10.73 12.43 -2.30
C ASN A 16 10.51 13.35 -3.51
N GLU A 17 10.63 12.84 -4.74
CA GLU A 17 10.26 13.62 -5.94
C GLU A 17 8.76 13.99 -5.97
N GLN A 18 7.90 13.23 -5.28
CA GLN A 18 6.48 13.54 -5.20
C GLN A 18 6.16 14.60 -4.12
N THR A 19 7.04 14.81 -3.13
CA THR A 19 6.85 15.86 -2.11
C THR A 19 7.22 17.25 -2.64
N ASP A 20 8.14 17.32 -3.60
CA ASP A 20 8.74 18.59 -4.06
C ASP A 20 7.98 19.30 -5.21
N LEU A 21 6.94 18.70 -5.83
CA LEU A 21 6.32 19.26 -7.05
C LEU A 21 4.78 19.27 -7.05
N THR A 22 4.23 20.44 -7.41
CA THR A 22 2.81 20.74 -7.58
C THR A 22 2.29 20.23 -8.93
N SER A 23 1.60 19.07 -8.93
CA SER A 23 0.42 18.81 -9.80
C SER A 23 -0.09 17.37 -9.76
N ASN A 24 0.72 16.39 -9.32
CA ASN A 24 0.30 14.98 -9.22
C ASN A 24 0.94 14.29 -8.00
N GLN A 25 0.72 14.83 -6.80
CA GLN A 25 1.22 14.21 -5.58
C GLN A 25 0.58 12.84 -5.37
N VAL A 26 1.42 11.84 -5.15
CA VAL A 26 0.99 10.53 -4.66
C VAL A 26 0.63 10.70 -3.20
N ASP A 27 -0.66 10.59 -2.87
CA ASP A 27 -1.07 10.55 -1.48
C ASP A 27 -0.80 9.15 -0.91
N LEU A 28 0.35 8.99 -0.27
CA LEU A 28 0.84 7.72 0.25
C LEU A 28 -0.18 7.08 1.21
N VAL A 29 -0.79 7.89 2.07
CA VAL A 29 -1.75 7.45 3.09
C VAL A 29 -3.07 7.08 2.45
N ASP A 30 -3.63 7.93 1.61
CA ASP A 30 -4.89 7.63 0.95
C ASP A 30 -4.77 6.41 0.06
N GLY A 31 -3.62 6.24 -0.59
CA GLY A 31 -3.32 5.03 -1.35
C GLY A 31 -3.36 3.78 -0.45
N PHE A 32 -2.62 3.80 0.64
CA PHE A 32 -2.57 2.68 1.58
C PHE A 32 -3.94 2.36 2.20
N VAL A 33 -4.66 3.39 2.67
CA VAL A 33 -5.99 3.27 3.27
C VAL A 33 -7.02 2.76 2.26
N PHE A 34 -6.94 3.20 1.00
CA PHE A 34 -7.80 2.71 -0.07
C PHE A 34 -7.60 1.22 -0.32
N MET A 35 -6.35 0.74 -0.31
CA MET A 35 -6.06 -0.70 -0.42
C MET A 35 -6.73 -1.48 0.72
N LEU A 36 -6.56 -1.04 1.97
CA LEU A 36 -7.14 -1.71 3.14
C LEU A 36 -8.68 -1.68 3.13
N HIS A 37 -9.28 -0.55 2.76
CA HIS A 37 -10.74 -0.45 2.56
C HIS A 37 -11.24 -1.43 1.51
N LYS A 38 -10.50 -1.59 0.42
CA LYS A 38 -10.85 -2.52 -0.64
C LYS A 38 -10.77 -3.97 -0.16
N ILE A 39 -9.72 -4.34 0.58
CA ILE A 39 -9.62 -5.68 1.20
C ILE A 39 -10.80 -5.91 2.15
N ASN A 40 -11.10 -4.94 3.02
CA ASN A 40 -12.21 -5.03 3.97
C ASN A 40 -13.56 -5.26 3.25
N LYS A 41 -13.83 -4.50 2.19
CA LYS A 41 -15.08 -4.56 1.44
C LYS A 41 -15.30 -5.90 0.74
N HIS A 42 -14.24 -6.50 0.21
CA HIS A 42 -14.34 -7.78 -0.50
C HIS A 42 -14.16 -8.98 0.42
N SER A 43 -13.85 -8.75 1.70
CA SER A 43 -13.60 -9.74 2.76
C SER A 43 -12.40 -10.67 2.54
N SER A 44 -12.09 -11.01 1.29
CA SER A 44 -10.95 -11.81 0.88
C SER A 44 -10.50 -11.38 -0.53
N ILE A 45 -9.20 -11.18 -0.71
CA ILE A 45 -8.58 -10.87 -2.00
C ILE A 45 -7.66 -12.01 -2.40
N ARG A 46 -7.84 -12.51 -3.62
CA ARG A 46 -6.99 -13.57 -4.18
C ARG A 46 -5.52 -13.13 -4.32
N LEU A 47 -4.63 -13.95 -3.76
CA LEU A 47 -3.20 -13.92 -3.98
C LEU A 47 -2.84 -14.75 -5.23
N ILE A 48 -1.76 -14.34 -5.90
CA ILE A 48 -1.18 -15.04 -7.05
C ILE A 48 0.23 -15.58 -6.75
N GLY A 49 0.64 -15.48 -5.49
CA GLY A 49 1.94 -15.82 -4.97
C GLY A 49 2.12 -15.20 -3.59
N GLU A 50 3.23 -15.51 -2.94
CA GLU A 50 3.54 -14.98 -1.62
C GLU A 50 3.51 -13.45 -1.62
N ARG A 51 2.63 -12.88 -0.79
CA ARG A 51 2.42 -11.42 -0.63
C ARG A 51 2.16 -10.67 -1.94
N LYS A 52 1.64 -11.34 -2.97
CA LYS A 52 1.38 -10.76 -4.29
C LYS A 52 -0.09 -10.83 -4.65
N LEU A 53 -0.72 -9.67 -4.79
CA LEU A 53 -2.09 -9.55 -5.28
C LEU A 53 -2.14 -9.56 -6.82
N HIS A 54 -3.23 -10.10 -7.36
CA HIS A 54 -3.45 -10.10 -8.81
C HIS A 54 -3.49 -8.64 -9.35
N PRO A 55 -2.85 -8.30 -10.49
CA PRO A 55 -2.82 -6.93 -11.04
C PRO A 55 -4.20 -6.27 -11.22
N ARG A 56 -5.24 -7.06 -11.47
CA ARG A 56 -6.65 -6.59 -11.53
C ARG A 56 -7.10 -5.89 -10.24
N PHE A 57 -6.56 -6.27 -9.08
CA PHE A 57 -6.83 -5.62 -7.81
C PHE A 57 -6.44 -4.13 -7.86
N TRP A 58 -5.31 -3.79 -8.48
CA TRP A 58 -4.79 -2.42 -8.54
C TRP A 58 -5.49 -1.54 -9.58
N ARG A 59 -6.28 -2.11 -10.51
CA ARG A 59 -6.90 -1.32 -11.60
C ARG A 59 -7.76 -0.15 -11.14
N THR A 60 -8.53 -0.32 -10.05
CA THR A 60 -9.33 0.77 -9.47
C THR A 60 -8.43 1.75 -8.73
N HIS A 61 -7.38 1.27 -8.09
CA HIS A 61 -6.40 2.10 -7.40
C HIS A 61 -5.69 3.03 -8.40
N ASP A 62 -5.19 2.49 -9.53
CA ASP A 62 -4.59 3.26 -10.61
C ASP A 62 -5.53 4.34 -11.17
N LYS A 63 -6.85 4.07 -11.17
CA LYS A 63 -7.86 5.00 -11.68
C LYS A 63 -8.12 6.12 -10.67
N THR A 64 -8.26 5.78 -9.39
CA THR A 64 -8.55 6.73 -8.31
C THR A 64 -7.42 7.74 -8.14
N PHE A 65 -6.17 7.28 -8.19
CA PHE A 65 -4.99 8.12 -7.93
C PHE A 65 -4.27 8.58 -9.21
N GLY A 66 -4.88 8.39 -10.38
CA GLY A 66 -4.34 8.89 -11.65
C GLY A 66 -3.05 8.20 -12.14
N TYR A 67 -2.62 7.10 -11.52
CA TYR A 67 -1.36 6.42 -11.86
C TYR A 67 -1.31 5.89 -13.31
N ARG A 68 -2.47 5.69 -13.96
CA ARG A 68 -2.53 5.35 -15.40
C ARG A 68 -1.91 6.41 -16.30
N LEU A 69 -1.93 7.68 -15.88
CA LEU A 69 -1.33 8.80 -16.63
C LEU A 69 0.19 8.85 -16.49
N MET A 70 0.77 8.08 -15.55
CA MET A 70 2.20 8.13 -15.25
C MET A 70 3.08 7.26 -16.18
N GLY A 71 2.50 6.62 -17.21
CA GLY A 71 3.18 6.05 -18.39
C GLY A 71 4.51 5.30 -18.15
N LYS A 72 5.61 6.06 -18.02
CA LYS A 72 6.99 5.59 -17.80
C LYS A 72 7.29 5.11 -16.37
N LYS A 73 6.44 5.40 -15.38
CA LYS A 73 6.68 5.11 -13.94
C LYS A 73 6.08 3.79 -13.43
N LYS A 74 5.75 2.83 -14.32
CA LYS A 74 5.16 1.53 -13.93
C LYS A 74 6.00 0.75 -12.90
N LYS A 75 7.34 0.87 -12.96
CA LYS A 75 8.25 0.23 -12.00
C LYS A 75 8.05 0.78 -10.58
N HIS A 76 8.02 2.11 -10.42
CA HIS A 76 7.82 2.75 -9.11
C HIS A 76 6.44 2.45 -8.52
N ILE A 77 5.40 2.40 -9.36
CA ILE A 77 4.05 2.01 -8.93
C ILE A 77 4.04 0.56 -8.42
N ALA A 78 4.71 -0.36 -9.11
CA ALA A 78 4.83 -1.74 -8.64
C ALA A 78 5.60 -1.84 -7.30
N LEU A 79 6.67 -1.05 -7.14
CA LEU A 79 7.40 -0.94 -5.88
C LEU A 79 6.50 -0.38 -4.75
N LEU A 80 5.69 0.65 -5.04
CA LEU A 80 4.74 1.22 -4.09
C LEU A 80 3.70 0.17 -3.64
N TYR A 81 3.18 -0.63 -4.57
CA TYR A 81 2.22 -1.69 -4.24
C TYR A 81 2.81 -2.78 -3.37
N GLN A 82 4.06 -3.18 -3.65
CA GLN A 82 4.74 -4.13 -2.81
C GLN A 82 5.00 -3.55 -1.41
N PHE A 83 5.44 -2.29 -1.33
CA PHE A 83 5.61 -1.58 -0.06
C PHE A 83 4.31 -1.56 0.77
N TYR A 84 3.17 -1.23 0.16
CA TYR A 84 1.89 -1.29 0.86
C TYR A 84 1.58 -2.67 1.41
N ILE A 85 1.79 -3.73 0.63
CA ILE A 85 1.53 -5.08 1.12
C ILE A 85 2.48 -5.44 2.26
N ASP A 86 3.76 -5.12 2.12
CA ASP A 86 4.77 -5.45 3.13
C ASP A 86 4.50 -4.73 4.46
N VAL A 87 4.15 -3.44 4.44
CA VAL A 87 3.74 -2.71 5.64
C VAL A 87 2.48 -3.32 6.26
N ALA A 88 1.49 -3.68 5.44
CA ALA A 88 0.26 -4.28 5.95
C ALA A 88 0.53 -5.61 6.68
N TYR A 89 1.48 -6.42 6.19
CA TYR A 89 1.94 -7.64 6.87
C TYR A 89 2.75 -7.34 8.13
N ALA A 90 3.74 -6.44 8.04
CA ALA A 90 4.62 -6.09 9.16
C ALA A 90 3.84 -5.53 10.36
N GLU A 91 2.82 -4.71 10.08
CA GLU A 91 1.92 -4.13 11.08
C GLU A 91 0.75 -5.03 11.44
N LYS A 92 0.70 -6.28 10.93
CA LYS A 92 -0.35 -7.27 11.18
C LYS A 92 -1.76 -6.75 10.90
N LEU A 93 -1.88 -5.86 9.90
CA LEU A 93 -3.16 -5.31 9.45
C LEU A 93 -3.91 -6.30 8.56
N VAL A 94 -3.17 -7.19 7.90
CA VAL A 94 -3.70 -8.26 7.06
C VAL A 94 -3.15 -9.61 7.52
N TYR A 95 -3.86 -10.66 7.14
CA TYR A 95 -3.42 -12.04 7.25
C TYR A 95 -3.75 -12.77 5.97
N SER A 96 -3.01 -13.84 5.69
CA SER A 96 -3.29 -14.72 4.57
C SER A 96 -3.62 -16.14 5.02
N THR A 97 -4.60 -16.73 4.35
CA THR A 97 -4.98 -18.15 4.49
C THR A 97 -5.04 -18.73 3.08
N ASP A 98 -4.30 -19.80 2.84
CA ASP A 98 -4.14 -20.39 1.51
C ASP A 98 -3.74 -19.33 0.46
N ASP A 99 -4.60 -19.10 -0.54
CA ASP A 99 -4.41 -18.13 -1.63
C ASP A 99 -5.23 -16.85 -1.44
N ALA A 100 -5.58 -16.49 -0.21
CA ALA A 100 -6.42 -15.35 0.11
C ALA A 100 -5.77 -14.41 1.12
N LEU A 101 -5.95 -13.11 0.90
CA LEU A 101 -5.57 -12.02 1.80
C LEU A 101 -6.82 -11.37 2.40
N SER A 102 -6.85 -11.24 3.72
CA SER A 102 -7.98 -10.68 4.47
C SER A 102 -7.49 -9.67 5.51
N LEU A 103 -8.38 -8.76 5.93
CA LEU A 103 -8.06 -7.76 6.94
C LEU A 103 -8.20 -8.35 8.36
N THR A 104 -7.24 -8.09 9.24
CA THR A 104 -7.34 -8.45 10.66
C THR A 104 -8.22 -7.44 11.42
N GLU A 105 -8.57 -7.76 12.67
CA GLU A 105 -9.20 -6.77 13.57
C GLU A 105 -8.31 -5.54 13.80
N ARG A 106 -6.98 -5.72 13.89
CA ARG A 106 -6.03 -4.60 13.95
C ARG A 106 -6.10 -3.74 12.70
N GLY A 107 -6.21 -4.35 11.52
CA GLY A 107 -6.42 -3.63 10.27
C GLY A 107 -7.71 -2.81 10.26
N LYS A 108 -8.80 -3.36 10.81
CA LYS A 108 -10.07 -2.63 10.95
C LYS A 108 -9.98 -1.45 11.93
N ILE A 109 -9.21 -1.60 13.01
CA ILE A 109 -8.92 -0.52 13.95
C ILE A 109 -8.08 0.56 13.27
N TYR A 110 -7.04 0.17 12.53
CA TYR A 110 -6.18 1.10 11.79
C TYR A 110 -6.97 1.98 10.82
N LEU A 111 -7.98 1.43 10.13
CA LEU A 111 -8.88 2.19 9.26
C LEU A 111 -9.68 3.29 9.98
N LYS A 112 -9.79 3.24 11.31
CA LYS A 112 -10.48 4.23 12.14
C LYS A 112 -9.54 5.20 12.85
N MET A 113 -8.22 4.98 12.77
CA MET A 113 -7.22 5.84 13.38
C MET A 113 -7.18 7.21 12.70
N HIS A 114 -6.62 8.20 13.39
CA HIS A 114 -6.40 9.50 12.78
C HIS A 114 -5.37 9.39 11.65
N ARG A 115 -5.54 10.26 10.65
CA ARG A 115 -4.69 10.29 9.47
C ARG A 115 -3.20 10.47 9.81
N GLU A 116 -2.90 11.26 10.84
CA GLU A 116 -1.53 11.48 11.32
C GLU A 116 -0.90 10.18 11.84
N ASP A 117 -1.63 9.39 12.63
CA ASP A 117 -1.15 8.09 13.11
C ASP A 117 -0.95 7.08 11.97
N GLN A 118 -1.84 7.13 10.96
CA GLN A 118 -1.73 6.30 9.77
C GLN A 118 -0.47 6.64 8.96
N LEU A 119 -0.18 7.94 8.82
CA LEU A 119 1.02 8.44 8.16
C LEU A 119 2.28 8.04 8.92
N GLU A 120 2.30 8.26 10.24
CA GLU A 120 3.45 7.90 11.09
C GLU A 120 3.79 6.42 10.97
N THR A 121 2.77 5.56 10.95
CA THR A 121 2.95 4.12 10.72
C THR A 121 3.70 3.84 9.42
N LEU A 122 3.36 4.51 8.33
CA LEU A 122 4.03 4.30 7.03
C LEU A 122 5.46 4.82 7.05
N PHE A 123 5.72 5.95 7.70
CA PHE A 123 7.06 6.54 7.79
C PHE A 123 8.04 5.73 8.62
N GLN A 124 7.58 5.03 9.67
CA GLN A 124 8.41 4.08 10.44
C GLN A 124 8.96 2.91 9.61
N HIS A 125 8.41 2.67 8.41
CA HIS A 125 8.89 1.64 7.49
C HIS A 125 9.69 2.21 6.32
N ILE A 126 9.80 3.54 6.22
CA ILE A 126 10.58 4.24 5.19
C ILE A 126 11.92 4.75 5.74
N TRP A 127 11.95 5.12 7.03
CA TRP A 127 13.10 5.67 7.77
C TRP A 127 13.45 4.78 8.96
#